data_AF-A0AAN8VL67-F1
#
_entry.id   AF-A0AAN8VL67-F1
#
_cell.length_a   1.000
_cell.length_b   1.000
_cell.length_c   1.000
_cell.angle_alpha   90.00
_cell.angle_beta   90.00
_cell.angle_gamma   90.00
#
_symmetry.space_group_name_H-M   'P 1'
#
loop_
_entity.id
_entity.type
_entity.pdbx_description
1 polymer ?
#
loop_
_entity_poly.entity_id
_entity_poly.type
_entity_poly.pdbx_seq_one_letter_code
_entity_poly.pdbx_strand_id
1 'polypeptide(L)'
;MYCANMALTQIRYQMLGVLVLVSLVAQTEVVIASHHIPTFNRSSFPAGFIFGTGSASYQYEGAAREGGKGPSIWDTFTHKYPEMIVDGSNGDVANDFYHKYKGDVGIMKEMGTDAFRFSISWSRVLPKGKPSLGVNKEGIKFYNSLIDELLSNGKIGITLVTHWMVPYSNSVADKNAAMRALDFMFMDPLAFGDYPQSMRHLVGKRLPKFTKEQSMLVKGSFDFLGLNYYTAYYAVNNPIRNTVNVSYSTDSQTTLTPRRNGVLIGAGAASSWLHVYPRGFRDLLLYTKKKYNNPLIYVTENGIDEANNSTLTLEEALKDPMRINYYYRHLRYLKEAIE
;
A
#
# COMPACT_ATOMS: atom_id res chain seq x y z
N MET A 1 26.54 -51.36 44.29
CA MET A 1 25.63 -51.60 43.14
C MET A 1 24.61 -50.47 42.90
N TYR A 2 24.28 -49.62 43.90
CA TYR A 2 23.32 -48.52 43.73
C TYR A 2 23.88 -47.26 43.03
N CYS A 3 25.15 -46.89 43.23
CA CYS A 3 25.71 -45.67 42.64
C CYS A 3 25.96 -45.75 41.12
N ALA A 4 26.19 -46.93 40.56
CA ALA A 4 26.42 -47.11 39.13
C ALA A 4 25.13 -46.93 38.30
N ASN A 5 23.97 -47.29 38.85
CA ASN A 5 22.68 -47.13 38.18
C ASN A 5 22.21 -45.68 38.10
N MET A 6 22.51 -44.85 39.11
CA MET A 6 22.19 -43.41 39.05
C MET A 6 22.99 -42.68 37.97
N ALA A 7 24.29 -42.98 37.83
CA ALA A 7 25.13 -42.36 36.81
C ALA A 7 24.68 -42.72 35.38
N LEU A 8 24.32 -43.98 35.13
CA LEU A 8 23.79 -44.43 33.84
C LEU A 8 22.43 -43.81 33.49
N THR A 9 21.60 -43.54 34.50
CA THR A 9 20.29 -42.91 34.29
C THR A 9 20.45 -41.42 33.95
N GLN A 10 21.38 -40.73 34.60
CA GLN A 10 21.63 -39.30 34.38
C GLN A 10 22.30 -39.02 33.02
N ILE A 11 23.18 -39.92 32.56
CA ILE A 11 23.76 -39.88 31.20
C ILE A 11 22.68 -40.12 30.13
N ARG A 12 21.71 -41.01 30.38
CA ARG A 12 20.58 -41.23 29.46
C ARG A 12 19.69 -40.00 29.32
N TYR A 13 19.40 -39.29 30.41
CA TYR A 13 18.62 -38.05 30.35
C TYR A 13 19.37 -36.90 29.66
N GLN A 14 20.69 -36.79 29.84
CA GLN A 14 21.49 -35.80 29.12
C GLN A 14 21.61 -36.13 27.63
N MET A 15 21.77 -37.40 27.24
CA MET A 15 21.77 -37.78 25.82
C MET A 15 20.39 -37.63 25.17
N LEU A 16 19.29 -37.90 25.88
CA LEU A 16 17.94 -37.62 25.39
C LEU A 16 17.71 -36.11 25.21
N GLY A 17 18.19 -35.29 26.15
CA GLY A 17 18.10 -33.82 26.07
C GLY A 17 18.88 -33.23 24.89
N VAL A 18 20.08 -33.76 24.60
CA VAL A 18 20.87 -33.35 23.44
C VAL A 18 20.25 -33.84 22.13
N LEU A 19 19.69 -35.07 22.07
CA LEU A 19 18.98 -35.56 20.89
C LEU A 19 17.70 -34.74 20.60
N VAL A 20 16.94 -34.34 21.62
CA VAL A 20 15.77 -33.47 21.46
C VAL A 20 16.20 -32.08 20.99
N LEU A 21 17.27 -31.50 21.54
CA LEU A 21 17.81 -30.21 21.07
C LEU A 21 18.35 -30.28 19.64
N VAL A 22 19.05 -31.34 19.24
CA VAL A 22 19.52 -31.52 17.85
C VAL A 22 18.34 -31.72 16.90
N SER A 23 17.26 -32.40 17.31
CA SER A 23 16.04 -32.52 16.51
C SER A 23 15.21 -31.23 16.43
N LEU A 24 15.28 -30.34 17.43
CA LEU A 24 14.64 -29.02 17.41
C LEU A 24 15.45 -27.97 16.64
N VAL A 25 16.78 -28.10 16.60
CA VAL A 25 17.66 -27.20 15.82
C VAL A 25 17.76 -27.64 14.35
N ALA A 26 17.42 -28.89 14.02
CA ALA A 26 17.37 -29.39 12.64
C ALA A 26 16.06 -29.07 11.88
N GLN A 27 15.18 -28.21 12.42
CA GLN A 27 13.95 -27.77 11.75
C GLN A 27 13.81 -26.25 11.66
N THR A 28 14.86 -25.56 11.24
CA THR A 28 14.71 -24.25 10.57
C THR A 28 15.70 -24.12 9.41
N GLU A 29 15.84 -25.17 8.62
CA GLU A 29 16.09 -24.94 7.20
C GLU A 29 14.72 -24.70 6.56
N VAL A 30 14.48 -23.46 6.16
CA VAL A 30 13.45 -23.19 5.16
C VAL A 30 13.88 -23.97 3.94
N VAL A 31 13.34 -25.18 3.78
CA VAL A 31 13.37 -25.90 2.52
C VAL A 31 12.59 -25.01 1.57
N ILE A 32 13.29 -24.12 0.86
CA ILE A 32 12.83 -23.58 -0.41
C ILE A 32 12.83 -24.80 -1.33
N ALA A 33 11.79 -25.61 -1.21
CA ALA A 33 11.50 -26.62 -2.20
C ALA A 33 11.48 -25.84 -3.51
N SER A 34 12.36 -26.19 -4.44
CA SER A 34 12.35 -25.74 -5.83
C SER A 34 11.09 -26.28 -6.50
N HIS A 35 9.93 -25.87 -6.00
CA HIS A 35 8.71 -25.90 -6.77
C HIS A 35 9.04 -25.06 -7.98
N HIS A 36 8.99 -25.70 -9.14
CA HIS A 36 9.04 -25.03 -10.43
C HIS A 36 8.02 -23.90 -10.36
N ILE A 37 8.51 -22.70 -10.06
CA ILE A 37 7.67 -21.52 -9.93
C ILE A 37 7.11 -21.34 -11.35
N PRO A 38 5.79 -21.48 -11.59
CA PRO A 38 5.27 -21.34 -12.93
C PRO A 38 5.60 -19.92 -13.38
N THR A 39 6.55 -19.80 -14.30
CA THR A 39 6.98 -18.51 -14.80
C THR A 39 5.88 -17.99 -15.69
N PHE A 40 5.08 -17.05 -15.17
CA PHE A 40 4.20 -16.25 -15.99
C PHE A 40 4.93 -14.96 -16.37
N ASN A 41 4.65 -14.47 -17.57
CA ASN A 41 5.27 -13.27 -18.13
C ASN A 41 4.15 -12.34 -18.64
N ARG A 42 4.52 -11.28 -19.37
CA ARG A 42 3.55 -10.32 -19.91
C ARG A 42 2.45 -10.97 -20.76
N SER A 43 2.74 -12.05 -21.49
CA SER A 43 1.75 -12.75 -22.32
C SER A 43 0.78 -13.62 -21.52
N SER A 44 0.96 -13.73 -20.21
CA SER A 44 0.04 -14.40 -19.30
C SER A 44 -1.11 -13.50 -18.83
N PHE A 45 -1.08 -12.22 -19.22
CA PHE A 45 -2.14 -11.24 -18.99
C PHE A 45 -2.87 -10.93 -20.30
N PRO A 46 -4.12 -10.43 -20.24
CA PRO A 46 -4.88 -10.08 -21.45
C PRO A 46 -4.13 -9.13 -22.37
N ALA A 47 -4.37 -9.24 -23.68
CA ALA A 47 -3.83 -8.30 -24.64
C ALA A 47 -4.23 -6.86 -24.27
N GLY A 48 -3.26 -5.94 -24.27
CA GLY A 48 -3.46 -4.56 -23.84
C GLY A 48 -3.42 -4.33 -22.32
N PHE A 49 -3.05 -5.33 -21.52
CA PHE A 49 -2.79 -5.12 -20.09
C PHE A 49 -1.62 -4.15 -19.88
N ILE A 50 -1.85 -3.11 -19.07
CA ILE A 50 -0.91 -2.02 -18.84
C ILE A 50 -0.06 -2.32 -17.62
N PHE A 51 1.25 -2.36 -17.78
CA PHE A 51 2.22 -2.42 -16.70
C PHE A 51 2.88 -1.05 -16.53
N GLY A 52 2.98 -0.57 -15.30
CA GLY A 52 3.51 0.76 -15.05
C GLY A 52 4.16 0.92 -13.70
N THR A 53 4.79 2.07 -13.52
CA THR A 53 5.36 2.54 -12.26
C THR A 53 4.62 3.80 -11.80
N GLY A 54 4.80 4.20 -10.54
CA GLY A 54 4.11 5.36 -10.00
C GLY A 54 4.92 6.12 -8.97
N SER A 55 4.64 7.42 -8.85
CA SER A 55 5.24 8.32 -7.85
C SER A 55 4.30 9.49 -7.51
N ALA A 56 4.60 10.26 -6.47
CA ALA A 56 3.84 11.45 -6.08
C ALA A 56 4.77 12.66 -5.88
N SER A 57 4.42 13.81 -6.46
CA SER A 57 5.26 15.01 -6.65
C SER A 57 6.27 15.30 -5.53
N TYR A 58 5.81 15.46 -4.28
CA TYR A 58 6.70 15.81 -3.15
C TYR A 58 7.76 14.74 -2.83
N GLN A 59 7.51 13.47 -3.16
CA GLN A 59 8.40 12.36 -2.83
C GLN A 59 9.59 12.22 -3.79
N TYR A 60 9.53 12.78 -4.99
CA TYR A 60 10.53 12.52 -6.04
C TYR A 60 10.94 13.74 -6.86
N GLU A 61 10.07 14.75 -7.03
CA GLU A 61 10.37 15.90 -7.88
C GLU A 61 11.54 16.74 -7.34
N GLY A 62 11.53 17.05 -6.05
CA GLY A 62 12.43 18.05 -5.49
C GLY A 62 12.18 19.45 -6.06
N ALA A 63 13.25 20.22 -6.18
CA ALA A 63 13.26 21.58 -6.69
C ALA A 63 12.20 22.44 -5.98
N ALA A 64 12.19 22.36 -4.64
CA ALA A 64 11.06 22.82 -3.83
C ALA A 64 10.79 24.32 -3.91
N ARG A 65 11.80 25.11 -4.28
CA ARG A 65 11.80 26.57 -4.39
C ARG A 65 12.17 27.08 -5.79
N GLU A 66 12.16 26.20 -6.78
CA GLU A 66 12.55 26.51 -8.15
C GLU A 66 11.35 26.63 -9.08
N GLY A 67 11.57 27.27 -10.24
CA GLY A 67 10.56 27.43 -11.28
C GLY A 67 9.24 28.03 -10.79
N GLY A 68 9.30 28.92 -9.79
CA GLY A 68 8.15 29.60 -9.20
C GLY A 68 7.26 28.75 -8.27
N LYS A 69 7.68 27.55 -7.84
CA LYS A 69 6.91 26.71 -6.90
C LYS A 69 6.73 27.40 -5.54
N GLY A 70 5.50 27.39 -5.02
CA GLY A 70 5.18 27.78 -3.65
C GLY A 70 5.32 26.62 -2.65
N PRO A 71 5.44 26.90 -1.33
CA PRO A 71 5.52 25.85 -0.32
C PRO A 71 4.18 25.11 -0.18
N SER A 72 4.26 23.79 -0.03
CA SER A 72 3.15 22.96 0.45
C SER A 72 3.19 22.85 1.99
N ILE A 73 2.17 22.18 2.54
CA ILE A 73 2.16 21.86 3.97
C ILE A 73 3.32 20.95 4.37
N TRP A 74 3.80 20.08 3.46
CA TRP A 74 4.92 19.19 3.74
C TRP A 74 6.26 19.92 3.76
N ASP A 75 6.47 20.89 2.87
CA ASP A 75 7.64 21.78 2.92
C ASP A 75 7.68 22.46 4.30
N THR A 76 6.55 23.02 4.75
CA THR A 76 6.45 23.69 6.05
C THR A 76 6.66 22.72 7.22
N PHE A 77 6.02 21.55 7.18
CA PHE A 77 6.07 20.57 8.26
C PHE A 77 7.49 20.03 8.48
N THR A 78 8.15 19.58 7.41
CA THR A 78 9.50 19.00 7.48
C THR A 78 10.56 20.02 7.93
N HIS A 79 10.43 21.28 7.52
CA HIS A 79 11.36 22.33 7.96
C HIS A 79 11.11 22.79 9.40
N LYS A 80 9.85 22.82 9.83
CA LYS A 80 9.48 23.32 11.16
C LYS A 80 9.64 22.26 12.25
N TYR A 81 9.40 21.01 11.90
CA TYR A 81 9.42 19.86 12.81
C TYR A 81 10.26 18.72 12.22
N PRO A 82 11.56 18.94 11.95
CA PRO A 82 12.42 17.91 11.37
C PRO A 82 12.50 16.64 12.23
N GLU A 83 12.33 16.76 13.55
CA GLU A 83 12.28 15.64 14.49
C GLU A 83 11.11 14.67 14.26
N MET A 84 10.10 15.09 13.50
CA MET A 84 8.98 14.23 13.10
C MET A 84 9.32 13.34 11.90
N ILE A 85 10.47 13.57 11.25
CA ILE A 85 11.01 12.73 10.19
C ILE A 85 12.14 11.90 10.79
N VAL A 86 12.11 10.58 10.57
CA VAL A 86 12.99 9.62 11.25
C VAL A 86 14.48 9.97 11.10
N ASP A 87 14.87 10.50 9.94
CA ASP A 87 16.25 10.93 9.63
C ASP A 87 16.40 12.46 9.56
N GLY A 88 15.35 13.22 9.88
CA GLY A 88 15.34 14.68 9.79
C GLY A 88 15.36 15.26 8.36
N SER A 89 15.25 14.42 7.32
CA SER A 89 15.30 14.86 5.93
C SER A 89 14.02 15.58 5.47
N ASN A 90 14.06 16.15 4.27
CA ASN A 90 12.93 16.86 3.66
C ASN A 90 12.84 16.60 2.14
N GLY A 91 11.81 17.16 1.50
CA GLY A 91 11.56 17.02 0.07
C GLY A 91 12.16 18.12 -0.81
N ASP A 92 13.16 18.87 -0.32
CA ASP A 92 13.73 19.99 -1.07
C ASP A 92 14.37 19.55 -2.39
N VAL A 93 15.13 18.45 -2.32
CA VAL A 93 15.81 17.82 -3.46
C VAL A 93 15.15 16.49 -3.84
N ALA A 94 14.74 15.68 -2.87
CA ALA A 94 14.18 14.34 -3.11
C ALA A 94 15.08 13.52 -4.07
N ASN A 95 14.51 12.94 -5.13
CA ASN A 95 15.25 12.25 -6.20
C ASN A 95 15.68 13.17 -7.34
N ASP A 96 15.38 14.47 -7.24
CA ASP A 96 15.71 15.48 -8.25
C ASP A 96 15.07 15.22 -9.63
N PHE A 97 13.90 14.58 -9.64
CA PHE A 97 13.19 14.25 -10.88
C PHE A 97 12.79 15.50 -11.68
N TYR A 98 12.57 16.64 -11.02
CA TYR A 98 12.26 17.90 -11.71
C TYR A 98 13.30 18.24 -12.79
N HIS A 99 14.58 17.98 -12.51
CA HIS A 99 15.68 18.19 -13.46
C HIS A 99 15.96 16.94 -14.31
N LYS A 100 15.75 15.74 -13.76
CA LYS A 100 16.21 14.48 -14.35
C LYS A 100 15.14 13.68 -15.10
N TYR A 101 13.91 14.18 -15.18
CA TYR A 101 12.75 13.43 -15.69
C TYR A 101 12.98 12.77 -17.06
N LYS A 102 13.76 13.37 -17.97
CA LYS A 102 14.06 12.77 -19.27
C LYS A 102 14.87 11.48 -19.17
N GLY A 103 15.87 11.47 -18.29
CA GLY A 103 16.68 10.27 -18.01
C GLY A 103 15.83 9.20 -17.34
N ASP A 104 15.02 9.60 -16.36
CA ASP A 104 14.14 8.67 -15.64
C ASP A 104 13.06 8.06 -16.56
N VAL A 105 12.48 8.85 -17.48
CA VAL A 105 11.57 8.34 -18.51
C VAL A 105 12.30 7.40 -19.48
N GLY A 106 13.57 7.68 -19.81
CA GLY A 106 14.41 6.76 -20.59
C GLY A 106 14.54 5.39 -19.92
N ILE A 107 14.85 5.36 -18.62
CA ILE A 107 14.95 4.13 -17.83
C ILE A 107 13.60 3.39 -17.80
N MET A 108 12.48 4.09 -17.61
CA MET A 108 11.14 3.49 -17.65
C MET A 108 10.83 2.84 -19.01
N LYS A 109 11.25 3.46 -20.12
CA LYS A 109 11.14 2.91 -21.48
C LYS A 109 12.00 1.65 -21.63
N GLU A 110 13.24 1.66 -21.12
CA GLU A 110 14.14 0.50 -21.13
C GLU A 110 13.61 -0.68 -20.29
N MET A 111 12.96 -0.39 -19.16
CA MET A 111 12.28 -1.40 -18.33
C MET A 111 11.04 -2.01 -18.99
N GLY A 112 10.56 -1.44 -20.11
CA GLY A 112 9.36 -1.90 -20.81
C GLY A 112 8.05 -1.58 -20.10
N THR A 113 8.00 -0.46 -19.36
CA THR A 113 6.74 0.04 -18.77
C THR A 113 5.88 0.73 -19.82
N ASP A 114 4.56 0.51 -19.75
CA ASP A 114 3.58 1.11 -20.67
C ASP A 114 3.00 2.43 -20.12
N ALA A 115 3.09 2.64 -18.81
CA ALA A 115 2.50 3.80 -18.14
C ALA A 115 3.33 4.28 -16.94
N PHE A 116 3.28 5.58 -16.71
CA PHE A 116 3.81 6.22 -15.51
C PHE A 116 2.71 7.02 -14.80
N ARG A 117 2.41 6.65 -13.56
CA ARG A 117 1.41 7.31 -12.72
C ARG A 117 2.06 8.38 -11.84
N PHE A 118 1.91 9.65 -12.18
CA PHE A 118 2.44 10.76 -11.38
C PHE A 118 1.33 11.64 -10.79
N SER A 119 1.68 12.47 -9.81
CA SER A 119 0.79 13.53 -9.30
C SER A 119 1.34 14.91 -9.65
N ILE A 120 0.44 15.88 -9.81
CA ILE A 120 0.79 17.29 -10.02
C ILE A 120 0.89 17.96 -8.66
N SER A 121 2.04 18.57 -8.35
CA SER A 121 2.18 19.47 -7.20
C SER A 121 1.32 20.70 -7.40
N TRP A 122 0.25 20.81 -6.60
CA TRP A 122 -0.66 21.96 -6.63
C TRP A 122 0.09 23.27 -6.45
N SER A 123 1.02 23.36 -5.49
CA SER A 123 1.78 24.58 -5.23
C SER A 123 2.82 24.90 -6.31
N ARG A 124 3.13 23.96 -7.21
CA ARG A 124 3.92 24.23 -8.42
C ARG A 124 3.08 24.94 -9.48
N VAL A 125 1.80 24.58 -9.66
CA VAL A 125 0.90 25.20 -10.66
C VAL A 125 0.22 26.47 -10.11
N LEU A 126 -0.19 26.45 -8.85
CA LEU A 126 -0.85 27.53 -8.10
C LEU A 126 -0.07 27.82 -6.81
N PRO A 127 1.02 28.59 -6.85
CA PRO A 127 1.90 28.84 -5.70
C PRO A 127 1.21 29.46 -4.49
N LYS A 128 0.10 30.19 -4.72
CA LYS A 128 -0.73 30.81 -3.68
C LYS A 128 -2.08 30.09 -3.50
N GLY A 129 -2.20 28.87 -4.00
CA GLY A 129 -3.36 27.99 -3.84
C GLY A 129 -4.58 28.31 -4.71
N LYS A 130 -4.77 29.56 -5.15
CA LYS A 130 -5.93 29.99 -5.97
C LYS A 130 -5.51 30.57 -7.32
N PRO A 131 -6.23 30.28 -8.42
CA PRO A 131 -5.96 30.88 -9.73
C PRO A 131 -5.98 32.42 -9.73
N SER A 132 -6.89 33.02 -8.95
CA SER A 132 -7.00 34.48 -8.80
C SER A 132 -5.80 35.14 -8.15
N LEU A 133 -4.93 34.38 -7.48
CA LEU A 133 -3.71 34.87 -6.83
C LEU A 133 -2.46 34.66 -7.71
N GLY A 134 -2.64 34.18 -8.94
CA GLY A 134 -1.58 33.95 -9.92
C GLY A 134 -1.42 32.48 -10.27
N VAL A 135 -1.17 32.24 -11.56
CA VAL A 135 -0.91 30.92 -12.13
C VAL A 135 0.56 30.85 -12.55
N ASN A 136 1.28 29.83 -12.12
CA ASN A 136 2.68 29.65 -12.48
C ASN A 136 2.81 28.93 -13.83
N LYS A 137 3.15 29.70 -14.87
CA LYS A 137 3.30 29.18 -16.24
C LYS A 137 4.50 28.25 -16.40
N GLU A 138 5.56 28.44 -15.62
CA GLU A 138 6.73 27.57 -15.66
C GLU A 138 6.44 26.19 -15.06
N GLY A 139 5.70 26.15 -13.95
CA GLY A 139 5.18 24.91 -13.38
C GLY A 139 4.29 24.14 -14.36
N ILE A 140 3.40 24.83 -15.09
CA ILE A 140 2.58 24.21 -16.14
C ILE A 140 3.46 23.67 -17.27
N LYS A 141 4.45 24.44 -17.72
CA LYS A 141 5.37 24.02 -18.78
C LYS A 141 6.14 22.75 -18.40
N PHE A 142 6.56 22.61 -17.14
CA PHE A 142 7.20 21.39 -16.66
C PHE A 142 6.29 20.16 -16.83
N TYR A 143 5.06 20.20 -16.33
CA TYR A 143 4.14 19.06 -16.47
C TYR A 143 3.76 18.78 -17.92
N ASN A 144 3.57 19.80 -18.75
CA ASN A 144 3.36 19.59 -20.19
C ASN A 144 4.56 18.89 -20.83
N SER A 145 5.79 19.31 -20.50
CA SER A 145 7.00 18.70 -21.06
C SER A 145 7.19 17.25 -20.57
N LEU A 146 6.81 16.95 -19.33
CA LEU A 146 6.77 15.58 -18.82
C LEU A 146 5.71 14.74 -19.53
N ILE A 147 4.50 15.27 -19.69
CA ILE A 147 3.40 14.60 -20.40
C ILE A 147 3.84 14.31 -21.83
N ASP A 148 4.34 15.30 -22.56
CA ASP A 148 4.80 15.18 -23.96
C ASP A 148 5.87 14.10 -24.12
N GLU A 149 6.78 13.96 -23.15
CA GLU A 149 7.81 12.92 -23.14
C GLU A 149 7.23 11.50 -22.89
N LEU A 150 6.08 11.41 -22.23
CA LEU A 150 5.35 10.18 -21.91
C LEU A 150 4.29 9.78 -22.97
N LEU A 151 3.84 10.70 -23.83
CA LEU A 151 2.63 10.53 -24.66
C LEU A 151 2.64 9.25 -25.51
N SER A 152 1.53 8.49 -25.51
CA SER A 152 0.44 8.79 -26.45
C SER A 152 -1.01 8.93 -25.93
N ASN A 153 -1.42 8.57 -24.71
CA ASN A 153 -2.81 8.79 -24.23
C ASN A 153 -2.93 8.72 -22.68
N GLY A 154 -3.00 9.87 -22.00
CA GLY A 154 -3.19 9.92 -20.54
C GLY A 154 -4.65 9.72 -20.11
N LYS A 155 -4.87 9.06 -18.97
CA LYS A 155 -6.20 8.93 -18.32
C LYS A 155 -6.17 9.52 -16.92
N ILE A 156 -7.25 10.15 -16.50
CA ILE A 156 -7.43 10.68 -15.15
C ILE A 156 -8.43 9.79 -14.42
N GLY A 157 -8.16 9.46 -13.16
CA GLY A 157 -9.09 8.70 -12.34
C GLY A 157 -8.79 8.87 -10.86
N ILE A 158 -9.69 8.35 -10.03
CA ILE A 158 -9.60 8.45 -8.58
C ILE A 158 -8.92 7.20 -8.06
N THR A 159 -7.90 7.39 -7.24
CA THR A 159 -7.15 6.31 -6.59
C THR A 159 -7.52 6.21 -5.12
N LEU A 160 -7.86 5.02 -4.67
CA LEU A 160 -8.08 4.72 -3.27
C LEU A 160 -6.96 3.86 -2.69
N VAL A 161 -6.41 4.28 -1.56
CA VAL A 161 -5.62 3.41 -0.69
C VAL A 161 -6.54 2.56 0.15
N THR A 162 -6.38 1.24 0.07
CA THR A 162 -7.18 0.32 0.87
C THR A 162 -6.42 -0.96 1.24
N HIS A 163 -6.75 -1.51 2.40
CA HIS A 163 -6.21 -2.78 2.87
C HIS A 163 -7.26 -3.88 2.71
N TRP A 164 -6.81 -5.12 2.62
CA TRP A 164 -7.74 -6.23 2.76
C TRP A 164 -8.01 -6.52 4.23
N MET A 165 -9.29 -6.72 4.57
CA MET A 165 -9.74 -6.99 5.92
C MET A 165 -10.16 -8.46 6.03
N VAL A 166 -9.36 -9.24 6.74
CA VAL A 166 -9.67 -10.64 7.03
C VAL A 166 -10.44 -10.71 8.35
N PRO A 167 -11.63 -11.33 8.44
CA PRO A 167 -12.28 -11.55 9.72
C PRO A 167 -11.36 -12.33 10.69
N TYR A 168 -11.22 -11.86 11.94
CA TYR A 168 -10.36 -12.54 12.92
C TYR A 168 -10.79 -13.99 13.16
N SER A 169 -12.11 -14.23 13.25
CA SER A 169 -12.72 -15.55 13.38
C SER A 169 -13.89 -15.73 12.40
N ASN A 170 -14.48 -16.94 12.41
CA ASN A 170 -15.69 -17.24 11.62
C ASN A 170 -16.98 -16.65 12.21
N SER A 171 -16.91 -15.97 13.36
CA SER A 171 -18.07 -15.36 13.99
C SER A 171 -18.72 -14.31 13.08
N VAL A 172 -20.04 -14.18 13.19
CA VAL A 172 -20.78 -13.13 12.46
C VAL A 172 -20.28 -11.74 12.86
N ALA A 173 -19.91 -11.56 14.12
CA ALA A 173 -19.39 -10.30 14.64
C ALA A 173 -18.10 -9.86 13.94
N ASP A 174 -17.10 -10.74 13.82
CA ASP A 174 -15.82 -10.41 13.16
C ASP A 174 -15.96 -10.27 11.64
N LYS A 175 -16.87 -11.04 11.02
CA LYS A 175 -17.22 -10.86 9.61
C LYS A 175 -17.81 -9.47 9.36
N ASN A 176 -18.73 -9.04 10.23
CA ASN A 176 -19.29 -7.70 10.15
C ASN A 176 -18.23 -6.63 10.44
N ALA A 177 -17.30 -6.87 11.37
CA ALA A 177 -16.20 -5.94 11.67
C ALA A 177 -15.27 -5.74 10.46
N ALA A 178 -14.91 -6.82 9.75
CA ALA A 178 -14.14 -6.72 8.51
C ALA A 178 -14.84 -5.87 7.45
N MET A 179 -16.16 -6.04 7.29
CA MET A 179 -16.97 -5.23 6.38
C MET A 179 -17.03 -3.76 6.79
N ARG A 180 -17.21 -3.48 8.09
CA ARG A 180 -17.17 -2.10 8.60
C ARG A 180 -15.80 -1.46 8.40
N ALA A 181 -14.71 -2.19 8.63
CA ALA A 181 -13.37 -1.67 8.38
C ALA A 181 -13.17 -1.29 6.90
N LEU A 182 -13.67 -2.09 5.95
CA LEU A 182 -13.66 -1.76 4.53
C LEU A 182 -14.52 -0.53 4.21
N ASP A 183 -15.73 -0.43 4.78
CA ASP A 183 -16.61 0.72 4.58
C ASP A 183 -15.92 2.04 5.01
N PHE A 184 -15.08 1.99 6.05
CA PHE A 184 -14.33 3.16 6.56
C PHE A 184 -13.10 3.55 5.73
N MET A 185 -12.75 2.78 4.70
CA MET A 185 -11.77 3.16 3.66
C MET A 185 -12.44 3.83 2.43
N PHE A 186 -13.77 3.90 2.40
CA PHE A 186 -14.66 4.64 1.47
C PHE A 186 -14.44 4.54 -0.05
N MET A 187 -15.42 3.92 -0.74
CA MET A 187 -15.69 4.15 -2.18
C MET A 187 -17.17 4.40 -2.48
N ASP A 188 -18.06 4.15 -1.52
CA ASP A 188 -19.51 4.20 -1.72
C ASP A 188 -20.03 5.56 -2.22
N PRO A 189 -19.50 6.74 -1.81
CA PRO A 189 -19.94 8.00 -2.40
C PRO A 189 -19.76 8.06 -3.91
N LEU A 190 -18.64 7.54 -4.43
CA LEU A 190 -18.37 7.53 -5.88
C LEU A 190 -19.30 6.58 -6.63
N ALA A 191 -19.67 5.44 -6.04
CA ALA A 191 -20.53 4.46 -6.72
C ALA A 191 -22.02 4.73 -6.53
N PHE A 192 -22.42 5.19 -5.35
CA PHE A 192 -23.82 5.23 -4.93
C PHE A 192 -24.32 6.64 -4.60
N GLY A 193 -23.43 7.64 -4.53
CA GLY A 193 -23.79 9.02 -4.21
C GLY A 193 -23.98 9.29 -2.71
N ASP A 194 -23.63 8.33 -1.84
CA ASP A 194 -23.77 8.49 -0.39
C ASP A 194 -22.75 7.61 0.37
N TYR A 195 -22.53 7.93 1.63
CA TYR A 195 -21.64 7.18 2.52
C TYR A 195 -22.17 5.77 2.81
N PRO A 196 -21.30 4.81 3.16
CA PRO A 196 -21.73 3.47 3.57
C PRO A 196 -22.71 3.51 4.74
N GLN A 197 -23.69 2.61 4.73
CA GLN A 197 -24.73 2.56 5.76
C GLN A 197 -24.15 2.41 7.17
N SER A 198 -23.16 1.53 7.34
CA SER A 198 -22.47 1.30 8.62
C SER A 198 -21.91 2.61 9.18
N MET A 199 -21.32 3.42 8.33
CA MET A 199 -20.73 4.68 8.74
C MET A 199 -21.78 5.73 9.12
N ARG A 200 -22.82 5.91 8.29
CA ARG A 200 -23.91 6.83 8.61
C ARG A 200 -24.52 6.51 9.97
N HIS A 201 -24.65 5.21 10.28
CA HIS A 201 -25.15 4.75 11.57
C HIS A 201 -24.18 5.03 12.73
N LEU A 202 -22.90 4.69 12.58
CA LEU A 202 -21.93 4.73 13.67
C LEU A 202 -21.41 6.14 13.99
N VAL A 203 -21.12 6.93 12.94
CA VAL A 203 -20.62 8.30 13.04
C VAL A 203 -21.76 9.27 13.33
N GLY A 204 -22.95 9.01 12.76
CA GLY A 204 -24.16 9.79 13.01
C GLY A 204 -24.00 11.26 12.62
N LYS A 205 -24.33 12.17 13.54
CA LYS A 205 -24.39 13.62 13.28
C LYS A 205 -23.05 14.26 12.93
N ARG A 206 -21.92 13.61 13.24
CA ARG A 206 -20.58 14.08 12.87
C ARG A 206 -20.27 13.90 11.39
N LEU A 207 -21.00 13.02 10.71
CA LEU A 207 -20.83 12.78 9.28
C LEU A 207 -21.63 13.84 8.50
N PRO A 208 -20.97 14.69 7.68
CA PRO A 208 -21.69 15.60 6.81
C PRO A 208 -22.64 14.85 5.89
N LYS A 209 -23.73 15.49 5.48
CA LYS A 209 -24.69 14.89 4.55
C LYS A 209 -24.53 15.55 3.19
N PHE A 210 -24.48 14.74 2.13
CA PHE A 210 -24.59 15.26 0.78
C PHE A 210 -25.97 15.89 0.58
N THR A 211 -26.02 17.05 -0.07
CA THR A 211 -27.26 17.51 -0.69
C THR A 211 -27.61 16.60 -1.87
N LYS A 212 -28.84 16.69 -2.38
CA LYS A 212 -29.25 15.91 -3.55
C LYS A 212 -28.36 16.23 -4.76
N GLU A 213 -28.02 17.50 -4.94
CA GLU A 213 -27.15 17.99 -6.02
C GLU A 213 -25.74 17.43 -5.87
N GLN A 214 -25.15 17.48 -4.68
CA GLN A 214 -23.82 16.93 -4.42
C GLN A 214 -23.78 15.41 -4.63
N SER A 215 -24.82 14.70 -4.19
CA SER A 215 -24.96 13.26 -4.39
C SER A 215 -24.99 12.89 -5.87
N MET A 216 -25.73 13.66 -6.69
CA MET A 216 -25.75 13.49 -8.15
C MET A 216 -24.40 13.81 -8.81
N LEU A 217 -23.65 14.80 -8.29
CA LEU A 217 -22.34 15.17 -8.83
C LEU A 217 -21.24 14.14 -8.53
N VAL A 218 -21.28 13.49 -7.37
CA VAL A 218 -20.25 12.52 -6.96
C VAL A 218 -20.54 11.11 -7.45
N LYS A 219 -21.81 10.75 -7.65
CA LYS A 219 -22.20 9.42 -8.12
C LYS A 219 -21.76 9.22 -9.57
N GLY A 220 -20.89 8.24 -9.80
CA GLY A 220 -20.36 7.88 -11.11
C GLY A 220 -19.32 8.86 -11.65
N SER A 221 -18.71 9.70 -10.81
CA SER A 221 -17.74 10.73 -11.22
C SER A 221 -16.33 10.18 -11.49
N PHE A 222 -16.23 8.98 -12.05
CA PHE A 222 -14.96 8.33 -12.36
C PHE A 222 -15.06 7.50 -13.64
N ASP A 223 -14.01 7.54 -14.47
CA ASP A 223 -13.87 6.68 -15.66
C ASP A 223 -13.26 5.32 -15.28
N PHE A 224 -12.43 5.28 -14.24
CA PHE A 224 -11.85 4.08 -13.65
C PHE A 224 -11.64 4.25 -12.15
N LEU A 225 -11.49 3.13 -11.46
CA LEU A 225 -11.15 3.07 -10.04
C LEU A 225 -9.69 2.60 -9.87
N GLY A 226 -8.84 3.46 -9.32
CA GLY A 226 -7.48 3.11 -8.90
C GLY A 226 -7.50 2.47 -7.52
N LEU A 227 -6.79 1.36 -7.32
CA LEU A 227 -6.59 0.72 -6.02
C LEU A 227 -5.11 0.64 -5.67
N ASN A 228 -4.75 1.15 -4.49
CA ASN A 228 -3.44 0.99 -3.90
C ASN A 228 -3.52 -0.09 -2.81
N TYR A 229 -2.79 -1.18 -3.01
CA TYR A 229 -2.78 -2.33 -2.09
C TYR A 229 -1.35 -2.67 -1.67
N TYR A 230 -1.15 -2.83 -0.36
CA TYR A 230 0.15 -3.17 0.21
C TYR A 230 0.10 -4.37 1.18
N THR A 231 -0.95 -4.45 1.98
CA THR A 231 -1.04 -5.36 3.14
C THR A 231 -2.50 -5.71 3.48
N ALA A 232 -2.67 -6.65 4.40
CA ALA A 232 -3.95 -7.00 4.99
C ALA A 232 -3.89 -6.98 6.53
N TYR A 233 -5.05 -6.86 7.16
CA TYR A 233 -5.18 -6.96 8.61
C TYR A 233 -6.28 -7.94 9.00
N TYR A 234 -6.15 -8.55 10.18
CA TYR A 234 -7.30 -9.17 10.83
C TYR A 234 -8.17 -8.09 11.47
N ALA A 235 -9.47 -8.17 11.25
CA ALA A 235 -10.47 -7.31 11.84
C ALA A 235 -11.22 -8.03 12.96
N VAL A 236 -11.18 -7.46 14.16
CA VAL A 236 -11.85 -7.95 15.37
C VAL A 236 -13.01 -7.01 15.71
N ASN A 237 -14.18 -7.57 15.98
CA ASN A 237 -15.30 -6.78 16.46
C ASN A 237 -14.98 -6.16 17.82
N ASN A 238 -15.04 -4.82 17.91
CA ASN A 238 -14.81 -4.09 19.15
C ASN A 238 -15.97 -3.12 19.39
N PRO A 239 -17.03 -3.54 20.11
CA PRO A 239 -18.23 -2.74 20.32
C PRO A 239 -18.04 -1.61 21.35
N ILE A 240 -16.87 -1.53 22.00
CA ILE A 240 -16.61 -0.51 23.02
C ILE A 240 -16.59 0.86 22.36
N ARG A 241 -17.59 1.68 22.68
CA ARG A 241 -17.73 3.04 22.18
C ARG A 241 -17.04 4.00 23.13
N ASN A 242 -15.94 4.62 22.70
CA ASN A 242 -15.40 5.77 23.41
C ASN A 242 -16.31 6.97 23.16
N THR A 243 -17.17 7.30 24.13
CA THR A 243 -18.12 8.41 24.03
C THR A 243 -17.54 9.75 24.44
N VAL A 244 -16.37 9.75 25.09
CA VAL A 244 -15.69 10.96 25.57
C VAL A 244 -14.72 11.48 24.50
N ASN A 245 -13.83 10.61 24.02
CA ASN A 245 -12.86 10.93 22.97
C ASN A 245 -13.25 10.19 21.69
N VAL A 246 -14.28 10.70 21.02
CA VAL A 246 -14.70 10.18 19.71
C VAL A 246 -13.58 10.41 18.68
N SER A 247 -13.25 9.36 17.92
CA SER A 247 -12.18 9.40 16.93
C SER A 247 -12.57 8.57 15.71
N TYR A 248 -12.19 9.05 14.53
CA TYR A 248 -12.29 8.29 13.28
C TYR A 248 -11.72 6.87 13.43
N SER A 249 -10.58 6.72 14.10
CA SER A 249 -9.90 5.42 14.29
C SER A 249 -10.71 4.41 15.10
N THR A 250 -11.69 4.86 15.89
CA THR A 250 -12.55 4.02 16.73
C THR A 250 -13.98 3.90 16.21
N ASP A 251 -14.38 4.77 15.28
CA ASP A 251 -15.76 4.89 14.82
C ASP A 251 -16.28 3.63 14.11
N SER A 252 -15.39 2.87 13.48
CA SER A 252 -15.73 1.60 12.81
C SER A 252 -16.05 0.46 13.80
N GLN A 253 -15.85 0.67 15.11
CA GLN A 253 -16.02 -0.34 16.16
C GLN A 253 -15.27 -1.64 15.82
N THR A 254 -14.04 -1.48 15.35
CA THR A 254 -13.20 -2.57 14.86
C THR A 254 -11.78 -2.35 15.36
N THR A 255 -11.14 -3.42 15.85
CA THR A 255 -9.71 -3.43 16.11
C THR A 255 -9.01 -4.16 14.97
N LEU A 256 -8.06 -3.48 14.33
CA LEU A 256 -7.21 -4.08 13.31
C LEU A 256 -5.93 -4.60 13.95
N THR A 257 -5.52 -5.81 13.60
CA THR A 257 -4.30 -6.43 14.09
C THR A 257 -3.63 -7.23 12.98
N PRO A 258 -2.28 -7.19 12.87
CA PRO A 258 -1.57 -8.07 11.94
C PRO A 258 -1.45 -9.49 12.48
N ARG A 259 -1.88 -9.76 13.73
CA ARG A 259 -1.70 -11.06 14.40
C ARG A 259 -3.02 -11.75 14.71
N ARG A 260 -3.01 -13.08 14.58
CA ARG A 260 -4.05 -13.98 15.08
C ARG A 260 -3.37 -15.11 15.86
N ASN A 261 -3.72 -15.24 17.14
CA ASN A 261 -3.11 -16.21 18.06
C ASN A 261 -1.57 -16.13 18.08
N GLY A 262 -1.03 -14.91 18.12
CA GLY A 262 0.41 -14.64 18.11
C GLY A 262 1.07 -14.70 16.72
N VAL A 263 0.43 -15.30 15.71
CA VAL A 263 0.99 -15.48 14.36
C VAL A 263 0.64 -14.29 13.46
N LEU A 264 1.63 -13.75 12.76
CA LEU A 264 1.44 -12.67 11.79
C LEU A 264 0.66 -13.15 10.56
N ILE A 265 -0.11 -12.25 9.95
CA ILE A 265 -0.90 -12.50 8.74
C ILE A 265 -0.01 -12.81 7.53
N GLY A 266 1.21 -12.25 7.52
CA GLY A 266 2.21 -12.41 6.48
C GLY A 266 3.61 -12.04 6.98
N ALA A 267 4.63 -12.29 6.15
CA ALA A 267 6.00 -11.89 6.45
C ALA A 267 6.08 -10.36 6.57
N GLY A 268 6.78 -9.84 7.58
CA GLY A 268 6.97 -8.40 7.74
C GLY A 268 7.97 -7.83 6.73
N ALA A 269 7.76 -6.59 6.30
CA ALA A 269 8.74 -5.79 5.57
C ALA A 269 9.53 -4.88 6.53
N ALA A 270 10.27 -3.90 6.00
CA ALA A 270 10.99 -2.95 6.82
C ALA A 270 10.05 -2.01 7.60
N SER A 271 8.97 -1.59 6.95
CA SER A 271 7.87 -0.87 7.58
C SER A 271 7.08 -1.78 8.51
N SER A 272 6.98 -1.41 9.79
CA SER A 272 6.29 -2.19 10.83
C SER A 272 4.81 -2.46 10.57
N TRP A 273 4.18 -1.67 9.70
CA TRP A 273 2.77 -1.82 9.31
C TRP A 273 2.58 -2.77 8.10
N LEU A 274 3.62 -3.04 7.31
CA LEU A 274 3.51 -3.78 6.05
C LEU A 274 3.80 -5.26 6.26
N HIS A 275 2.78 -6.09 6.02
CA HIS A 275 2.86 -7.55 6.09
C HIS A 275 2.44 -8.16 4.75
N VAL A 276 3.33 -8.96 4.16
CA VAL A 276 3.16 -9.51 2.81
C VAL A 276 2.04 -10.55 2.79
N TYR A 277 0.87 -10.15 2.25
CA TYR A 277 -0.32 -11.01 2.15
C TYR A 277 -0.95 -11.02 0.75
N PRO A 278 -0.33 -11.68 -0.24
CA PRO A 278 -0.73 -11.60 -1.65
C PRO A 278 -2.17 -12.07 -1.94
N ARG A 279 -2.71 -12.99 -1.13
CA ARG A 279 -4.11 -13.44 -1.25
C ARG A 279 -5.10 -12.30 -1.04
N GLY A 280 -4.81 -11.39 -0.12
CA GLY A 280 -5.68 -10.25 0.17
C GLY A 280 -5.79 -9.29 -1.01
N PHE A 281 -4.77 -9.21 -1.84
CA PHE A 281 -4.80 -8.43 -3.08
C PHE A 281 -5.88 -8.94 -4.04
N ARG A 282 -5.90 -10.26 -4.30
CA ARG A 282 -6.95 -10.91 -5.10
C ARG A 282 -8.33 -10.70 -4.47
N ASP A 283 -8.46 -10.96 -3.18
CA ASP A 283 -9.75 -10.90 -2.50
C ASP A 283 -10.33 -9.48 -2.53
N LEU A 284 -9.50 -8.44 -2.39
CA LEU A 284 -9.89 -7.05 -2.52
C LEU A 284 -10.36 -6.69 -3.94
N LEU A 285 -9.68 -7.18 -4.98
CA LEU A 285 -10.07 -6.96 -6.38
C LEU A 285 -11.44 -7.59 -6.66
N LEU A 286 -11.64 -8.85 -6.23
CA LEU A 286 -12.91 -9.56 -6.40
C LEU A 286 -14.04 -8.91 -5.57
N TYR A 287 -13.74 -8.45 -4.35
CA TYR A 287 -14.67 -7.69 -3.53
C TYR A 287 -15.11 -6.41 -4.25
N THR A 288 -14.16 -5.64 -4.77
CA THR A 288 -14.42 -4.37 -5.46
C THR A 288 -15.26 -4.60 -6.72
N LYS A 289 -14.88 -5.59 -7.54
CA LYS A 289 -15.65 -6.04 -8.70
C LYS A 289 -17.09 -6.37 -8.31
N LYS A 290 -17.30 -7.15 -7.25
CA LYS A 290 -18.64 -7.55 -6.83
C LYS A 290 -19.46 -6.38 -6.27
N LYS A 291 -18.88 -5.58 -5.37
CA LYS A 291 -19.60 -4.51 -4.65
C LYS A 291 -19.98 -3.36 -5.58
N TYR A 292 -19.12 -3.03 -6.55
CA TYR A 292 -19.26 -1.83 -7.38
C TYR A 292 -19.63 -2.13 -8.83
N ASN A 293 -20.23 -3.30 -9.09
CA ASN A 293 -20.72 -3.71 -10.40
C ASN A 293 -19.64 -3.75 -11.49
N ASN A 294 -18.48 -4.31 -11.15
CA ASN A 294 -17.36 -4.59 -12.05
C ASN A 294 -16.87 -3.36 -12.84
N PRO A 295 -16.45 -2.27 -12.17
CA PRO A 295 -15.92 -1.10 -12.86
C PRO A 295 -14.57 -1.43 -13.52
N LEU A 296 -14.10 -0.55 -14.41
CA LEU A 296 -12.70 -0.59 -14.84
C LEU A 296 -11.80 -0.30 -13.64
N ILE A 297 -10.93 -1.24 -13.29
CA ILE A 297 -10.01 -1.14 -12.15
C ILE A 297 -8.57 -1.06 -12.66
N TYR A 298 -7.82 -0.10 -12.13
CA TYR A 298 -6.36 -0.07 -12.22
C TYR A 298 -5.76 -0.34 -10.84
N VAL A 299 -4.75 -1.19 -10.78
CA VAL A 299 -3.90 -1.27 -9.58
C VAL A 299 -2.88 -0.15 -9.72
N THR A 300 -3.09 0.92 -8.96
CA THR A 300 -2.33 2.17 -9.11
C THR A 300 -1.09 2.22 -8.23
N GLU A 301 -1.07 1.45 -7.14
CA GLU A 301 0.14 1.18 -6.36
C GLU A 301 0.12 -0.24 -5.76
N ASN A 302 1.24 -0.94 -5.87
CA ASN A 302 1.54 -2.17 -5.16
C ASN A 302 3.07 -2.26 -5.02
N GLY A 303 3.58 -2.51 -3.82
CA GLY A 303 5.02 -2.49 -3.59
C GLY A 303 5.43 -2.85 -2.17
N ILE A 304 6.73 -2.93 -1.95
CA ILE A 304 7.33 -3.32 -0.68
C ILE A 304 8.65 -2.57 -0.47
N ASP A 305 8.91 -2.23 0.79
CA ASP A 305 10.15 -1.62 1.25
C ASP A 305 11.08 -2.66 1.91
N GLU A 306 12.38 -2.41 1.80
CA GLU A 306 13.44 -3.19 2.45
C GLU A 306 14.20 -2.33 3.44
N ALA A 307 14.80 -2.96 4.44
CA ALA A 307 15.52 -2.23 5.47
C ALA A 307 16.75 -1.60 4.84
N ASN A 308 16.94 -0.30 5.04
CA ASN A 308 18.12 0.38 4.53
C ASN A 308 19.37 -0.21 5.19
N ASN A 309 20.35 -0.59 4.37
CA ASN A 309 21.64 -1.05 4.84
C ASN A 309 22.74 -0.30 4.08
N SER A 310 23.22 0.80 4.67
CA SER A 310 24.25 1.65 4.09
C SER A 310 25.64 1.01 4.01
N THR A 311 25.82 -0.20 4.56
CA THR A 311 27.09 -0.95 4.46
C THR A 311 27.20 -1.78 3.18
N LEU A 312 26.08 -2.00 2.48
CA LEU A 312 26.08 -2.75 1.22
C LEU A 312 26.73 -1.95 0.10
N THR A 313 27.48 -2.65 -0.76
CA THR A 313 27.86 -2.12 -2.06
C THR A 313 26.63 -1.96 -2.96
N LEU A 314 26.75 -1.16 -4.04
CA LEU A 314 25.66 -1.03 -5.02
C LEU A 314 25.28 -2.40 -5.62
N GLU A 315 26.27 -3.25 -5.92
CA GLU A 315 26.01 -4.58 -6.50
C GLU A 315 25.19 -5.48 -5.55
N GLU A 316 25.42 -5.37 -4.25
CA GLU A 316 24.67 -6.10 -3.23
C GLU A 316 23.29 -5.50 -3.00
N ALA A 317 23.19 -4.16 -2.95
CA ALA A 317 21.93 -3.46 -2.76
C ALA A 317 20.94 -3.66 -3.93
N LEU A 318 21.46 -3.89 -5.15
CA LEU A 318 20.65 -4.22 -6.32
C LEU A 318 20.09 -5.66 -6.31
N LYS A 319 20.56 -6.54 -5.42
CA LYS A 319 20.04 -7.91 -5.26
C LYS A 319 18.87 -7.89 -4.27
N ASP A 320 17.65 -7.77 -4.77
CA ASP A 320 16.43 -7.55 -3.99
C ASP A 320 15.41 -8.73 -4.05
N PRO A 321 15.80 -9.95 -3.61
CA PRO A 321 14.96 -11.15 -3.74
C PRO A 321 13.62 -11.03 -3.02
N MET A 322 13.54 -10.23 -1.95
CA MET A 322 12.28 -9.97 -1.24
C MET A 322 11.28 -9.22 -2.14
N ARG A 323 11.74 -8.14 -2.81
CA ARG A 323 10.91 -7.36 -3.74
C ARG A 323 10.50 -8.17 -4.96
N ILE A 324 11.43 -8.94 -5.54
CA ILE A 324 11.14 -9.87 -6.64
C ILE A 324 10.06 -10.88 -6.23
N ASN A 325 10.19 -11.52 -5.07
CA ASN A 325 9.22 -12.49 -4.58
C ASN A 325 7.85 -11.85 -4.29
N TYR A 326 7.83 -10.64 -3.73
CA TYR A 326 6.61 -9.88 -3.49
C TYR A 326 5.83 -9.67 -4.77
N TYR A 327 6.47 -9.10 -5.81
CA TYR A 327 5.82 -8.83 -7.09
C TYR A 327 5.37 -10.10 -7.77
N TYR A 328 6.22 -11.13 -7.80
CA TYR A 328 5.85 -12.43 -8.38
C TYR A 328 4.56 -12.98 -7.74
N ARG A 329 4.46 -12.99 -6.40
CA ARG A 329 3.29 -13.55 -5.71
C ARG A 329 2.05 -12.68 -5.90
N HIS A 330 2.17 -11.35 -5.87
CA HIS A 330 1.03 -10.44 -6.08
C HIS A 330 0.51 -10.51 -7.51
N LEU A 331 1.39 -10.51 -8.51
CA LEU A 331 1.01 -10.65 -9.92
C LEU A 331 0.37 -12.02 -10.21
N ARG A 332 0.81 -13.10 -9.54
CA ARG A 332 0.13 -14.40 -9.63
C ARG A 332 -1.31 -14.33 -9.14
N TYR A 333 -1.54 -13.68 -8.00
CA TYR A 333 -2.89 -13.50 -7.44
C TYR A 333 -3.74 -12.52 -8.24
N LEU A 334 -3.13 -11.52 -8.88
CA LEU A 334 -3.79 -10.64 -9.83
C LEU A 334 -4.30 -11.43 -11.04
N LYS A 335 -3.46 -12.30 -11.61
CA LYS A 335 -3.88 -13.20 -12.69
C LYS A 335 -5.07 -14.08 -12.27
N GLU A 336 -5.01 -14.69 -11.09
CA GLU A 336 -6.14 -15.43 -10.50
C GLU A 336 -7.41 -14.59 -10.22
N ALA A 337 -7.32 -13.26 -10.20
CA ALA A 337 -8.46 -12.37 -10.05
C ALA A 337 -9.08 -11.98 -11.41
N ILE A 338 -8.29 -12.07 -12.49
CA ILE A 338 -8.69 -11.78 -13.86
C ILE A 338 -9.42 -12.99 -14.48
N GLU A 339 -8.94 -14.21 -14.20
CA GLU A 339 -9.51 -15.50 -14.64
C GLU A 339 -10.84 -15.85 -13.96
#